data_AF-A0A8H7G8P9-F1
#
_entry.id   AF-A0A8H7G8P9-F1
#
_cell.length_a   1.000
_cell.length_b   1.000
_cell.length_c   1.000
_cell.angle_alpha   90.00
_cell.angle_beta   90.00
_cell.angle_gamma   90.00
#
_symmetry.space_group_name_H-M   'P 1'
#
loop_
_entity.id
_entity.type
_entity.pdbx_description
1 polymer ?
#
loop_
_entity_poly.entity_id
_entity_poly.type
_entity_poly.pdbx_seq_one_letter_code
_entity_poly.pdbx_strand_id
1 'polypeptide(L)'
;MCVVNGKYYLYGTGIGIPIWTSPDRTAFTSAGSIFPSGAPSETDVYTGTSGTASSLWAPDCTYYESTFYIYYAASQFGSETSGIFLVSSTNGLTGWLDHGLVTSSTTSSGYNAIDPTGGYYYLFTSFDICCDGTASTYNIRVTRSTSLKGPYVDESGVAALSGGGTEILGTHDYVYGPGGQSLLLDGDEVVLVYHYYSATTSILGINLLNFSTGWPVVY
;
A
#
# COMPACT_ATOMS: atom_id res chain seq x y z
N MET A 1 5.71 2.54 -6.08
CA MET A 1 6.95 3.35 -6.21
C MET A 1 8.02 2.67 -5.37
N CYS A 2 9.29 2.70 -5.78
CA CYS A 2 10.41 2.16 -5.00
C CYS A 2 11.60 3.12 -5.01
N VAL A 3 12.48 3.01 -4.02
CA VAL A 3 13.70 3.81 -3.88
C VAL A 3 14.91 2.88 -3.90
N VAL A 4 15.89 3.18 -4.75
CA VAL A 4 17.14 2.42 -4.87
C VAL A 4 18.29 3.41 -4.98
N ASN A 5 19.25 3.33 -4.07
CA ASN A 5 20.43 4.21 -4.03
C ASN A 5 20.09 5.71 -4.10
N GLY A 6 19.05 6.15 -3.38
CA GLY A 6 18.60 7.55 -3.35
C GLY A 6 17.87 8.02 -4.61
N LYS A 7 17.63 7.14 -5.59
CA LYS A 7 16.82 7.42 -6.78
C LYS A 7 15.44 6.78 -6.63
N TYR A 8 14.40 7.54 -6.93
CA TYR A 8 13.01 7.12 -6.88
C TYR A 8 12.54 6.66 -8.26
N TYR A 9 11.81 5.55 -8.28
CA TYR A 9 11.23 4.93 -9.46
C TYR A 9 9.72 4.82 -9.27
N LEU A 10 8.98 5.56 -10.09
CA LEU A 10 7.53 5.59 -10.09
C LEU A 10 7.02 4.82 -11.31
N TYR A 11 6.09 3.90 -11.08
CA TYR A 11 5.37 3.15 -12.10
C TYR A 11 3.90 3.55 -11.98
N GLY A 12 3.24 3.81 -13.10
CA GLY A 12 1.86 4.27 -13.11
C GLY A 12 0.93 3.37 -13.91
N THR A 13 -0.36 3.45 -13.60
CA THR A 13 -1.43 2.96 -14.48
C THR A 13 -1.33 3.65 -15.84
N GLY A 14 -1.40 2.88 -16.91
CA GLY A 14 -1.41 3.42 -18.27
C GLY A 14 -0.93 2.40 -19.31
N ILE A 15 -0.81 2.86 -20.55
CA ILE A 15 -0.33 2.03 -21.66
C ILE A 15 1.09 1.54 -21.34
N GLY A 16 1.22 0.22 -21.24
CA GLY A 16 2.50 -0.46 -21.00
C GLY A 16 3.19 -0.13 -19.68
N ILE A 17 2.47 0.37 -18.66
CA ILE A 17 3.00 0.84 -17.36
C ILE A 17 4.09 1.92 -17.54
N PRO A 18 3.71 3.21 -17.66
CA PRO A 18 4.69 4.31 -17.73
C PRO A 18 5.57 4.39 -16.47
N ILE A 19 6.82 4.80 -16.68
CA ILE A 19 7.88 4.91 -15.68
C ILE A 19 8.31 6.37 -15.58
N TRP A 20 8.53 6.84 -14.35
CA TRP A 20 9.21 8.10 -14.07
C TRP A 20 10.31 7.88 -13.03
N THR A 21 11.33 8.73 -13.06
CA THR A 21 12.35 8.75 -12.02
C THR A 21 12.56 10.13 -11.43
N SER A 22 12.97 10.18 -10.18
CA SER A 22 13.27 11.43 -9.47
C SER A 22 14.48 11.24 -8.55
N PRO A 23 15.35 12.24 -8.39
CA PRO A 23 16.39 12.23 -7.37
C PRO A 23 15.89 12.67 -5.98
N ASP A 24 14.70 13.28 -5.89
CA ASP A 24 14.28 14.03 -4.69
C ASP A 24 12.82 13.82 -4.25
N ARG A 25 12.08 12.91 -4.91
CA ARG A 25 10.63 12.65 -4.73
C ARG A 25 9.69 13.74 -5.20
N THR A 26 10.18 14.82 -5.79
CA THR A 26 9.35 15.99 -6.16
C THR A 26 9.42 16.27 -7.65
N ALA A 27 10.63 16.27 -8.23
CA ALA A 27 10.84 16.49 -9.64
C ALA A 27 10.95 15.15 -10.36
N PHE A 28 9.87 14.71 -11.01
CA PHE A 28 9.84 13.47 -11.78
C PHE A 28 10.06 13.72 -13.26
N THR A 29 10.96 12.94 -13.85
CA THR A 29 11.23 12.91 -15.29
C THR A 29 10.75 11.60 -15.88
N SER A 30 10.05 11.66 -17.02
CA SER A 30 9.61 10.46 -17.75
C SER A 30 10.81 9.60 -18.14
N ALA A 31 10.67 8.29 -17.94
CA ALA A 31 11.71 7.29 -18.16
C ALA A 31 11.26 6.14 -19.06
N GLY A 32 10.16 6.32 -19.81
CA GLY A 32 9.61 5.33 -20.73
C GLY A 32 8.47 4.53 -20.10
N SER A 33 8.35 3.26 -20.47
CA SER A 33 7.36 2.33 -19.93
C SER A 33 7.96 0.93 -19.82
N ILE A 34 7.32 0.04 -19.03
CA ILE A 34 7.76 -1.36 -18.90
C ILE A 34 7.59 -2.10 -20.24
N PHE A 35 6.48 -1.82 -20.94
CA PHE A 35 6.11 -2.48 -22.19
C PHE A 35 5.99 -1.47 -23.35
N PRO A 36 7.09 -0.86 -23.81
CA PRO A 36 7.06 0.16 -24.86
C PRO A 36 6.67 -0.40 -26.24
N SER A 37 6.81 -1.71 -26.44
CA SER A 37 6.43 -2.43 -27.67
C SER A 37 5.13 -3.23 -27.54
N GLY A 38 4.41 -3.04 -26.44
CA GLY A 38 3.14 -3.71 -26.16
C GLY A 38 3.21 -4.72 -25.02
N ALA A 39 2.11 -4.83 -24.29
CA ALA A 39 1.97 -5.75 -23.16
C ALA A 39 1.98 -7.23 -23.61
N PRO A 40 2.31 -8.18 -22.72
CA PRO A 40 2.22 -9.61 -23.01
C PRO A 40 0.80 -10.02 -23.40
N SER A 41 0.66 -10.88 -24.42
CA SER A 41 -0.64 -11.29 -24.97
C SER A 41 -1.53 -12.02 -23.95
N GLU A 42 -0.95 -12.57 -22.89
CA GLU A 42 -1.69 -13.18 -21.78
C GLU A 42 -2.58 -12.16 -21.03
N THR A 43 -2.28 -10.87 -21.14
CA THR A 43 -3.10 -9.79 -20.57
C THR A 43 -4.34 -9.47 -21.41
N ASP A 44 -4.38 -9.87 -22.68
CA ASP A 44 -5.42 -9.49 -23.64
C ASP A 44 -6.80 -10.00 -23.22
N VAL A 45 -6.87 -11.19 -22.61
CA VAL A 45 -8.12 -11.78 -22.10
C VAL A 45 -8.74 -10.97 -20.97
N TYR A 46 -7.93 -10.21 -20.23
CA TYR A 46 -8.39 -9.40 -19.10
C TYR A 46 -8.61 -7.94 -19.47
N THR A 47 -7.84 -7.38 -20.40
CA THR A 47 -7.98 -5.98 -20.84
C THR A 47 -8.98 -5.82 -22.00
N GLY A 48 -9.18 -6.86 -22.81
CA GLY A 48 -9.91 -6.80 -24.09
C GLY A 48 -9.27 -5.89 -25.14
N THR A 49 -8.02 -5.53 -24.93
CA THR A 49 -7.14 -4.81 -25.86
C THR A 49 -5.85 -5.59 -26.02
N SER A 50 -5.06 -5.31 -27.05
CA SER A 50 -3.82 -6.05 -27.30
C SER A 50 -2.60 -5.15 -27.49
N GLY A 51 -1.43 -5.68 -27.13
CA GLY A 51 -0.14 -5.07 -27.40
C GLY A 51 -0.03 -3.63 -26.92
N THR A 52 0.24 -2.70 -27.84
CA THR A 52 0.49 -1.27 -27.52
C THR A 52 -0.77 -0.50 -27.13
N ALA A 53 -1.96 -1.11 -27.23
CA ALA A 53 -3.20 -0.51 -26.76
C ALA A 53 -3.51 -0.86 -25.29
N SER A 54 -2.82 -1.84 -24.71
CA SER A 54 -3.13 -2.37 -23.38
C SER A 54 -2.76 -1.40 -22.27
N SER A 55 -3.78 -0.84 -21.63
CA SER A 55 -3.66 -0.09 -20.38
C SER A 55 -3.63 -1.06 -19.21
N LEU A 56 -2.52 -1.09 -18.49
CA LEU A 56 -2.28 -1.96 -17.33
C LEU A 56 -2.29 -1.11 -16.05
N TRP A 57 -2.75 -1.70 -14.95
CA TRP A 57 -3.23 -0.93 -13.80
C TRP A 57 -2.49 -1.26 -12.51
N ALA A 58 -2.52 -0.30 -11.58
CA ALA A 58 -2.12 -0.45 -10.19
C ALA A 58 -0.77 -1.17 -9.99
N PRO A 59 0.31 -0.70 -10.64
CA PRO A 59 1.60 -1.33 -10.47
C PRO A 59 2.12 -1.15 -9.04
N ASP A 60 2.61 -2.23 -8.45
CA ASP A 60 3.32 -2.22 -7.18
C ASP A 60 4.79 -2.57 -7.39
N CYS A 61 5.70 -1.81 -6.76
CA CYS A 61 7.14 -2.05 -6.91
C CYS A 61 7.73 -2.53 -5.59
N THR A 62 8.38 -3.69 -5.63
CA THR A 62 9.25 -4.20 -4.57
C THR A 62 10.67 -4.33 -5.11
N TYR A 63 11.66 -3.80 -4.38
CA TYR A 63 13.08 -4.04 -4.69
C TYR A 63 13.65 -5.03 -3.69
N TYR A 64 14.14 -6.17 -4.17
CA TYR A 64 14.63 -7.26 -3.33
C TYR A 64 15.80 -7.96 -4.03
N GLU A 65 16.86 -8.30 -3.28
CA GLU A 65 18.07 -8.98 -3.80
C GLU A 65 18.58 -8.40 -5.13
N SER A 66 18.78 -7.08 -5.15
CA SER A 66 19.24 -6.33 -6.31
C SER A 66 18.34 -6.36 -7.55
N THR A 67 17.07 -6.75 -7.38
CA THR A 67 16.09 -6.90 -8.46
C THR A 67 14.82 -6.12 -8.16
N PHE A 68 14.33 -5.38 -9.16
CA PHE A 68 13.01 -4.78 -9.14
C PHE A 68 12.00 -5.83 -9.54
N TYR A 69 10.96 -6.01 -8.72
CA TYR A 69 9.78 -6.83 -8.99
C TYR A 69 8.58 -5.89 -9.09
N ILE A 70 7.92 -5.88 -10.24
CA ILE A 70 6.74 -5.07 -10.48
C ILE A 70 5.54 -5.98 -10.68
N TYR A 71 4.63 -5.98 -9.70
CA TYR A 71 3.32 -6.55 -9.90
C TYR A 71 2.44 -5.55 -10.63
N TYR A 72 1.55 -6.02 -11.50
CA TYR A 72 0.60 -5.16 -12.22
C TYR A 72 -0.68 -5.91 -12.54
N ALA A 73 -1.77 -5.16 -12.72
CA ALA A 73 -3.08 -5.72 -13.03
C ALA A 73 -3.46 -5.54 -14.51
N ALA A 74 -4.15 -6.53 -15.05
CA ALA A 74 -4.87 -6.46 -16.31
C ALA A 74 -6.37 -6.65 -16.01
N SER A 75 -7.21 -5.71 -16.44
CA SER A 75 -8.65 -5.72 -16.17
C SER A 75 -9.42 -4.77 -17.09
N GLN A 76 -10.75 -4.74 -16.93
CA GLN A 76 -11.71 -3.84 -17.57
C GLN A 76 -12.59 -3.18 -16.53
N PHE A 77 -13.05 -1.96 -16.80
CA PHE A 77 -13.87 -1.21 -15.85
C PHE A 77 -15.20 -1.94 -15.65
N GLY A 78 -15.53 -2.28 -14.40
CA GLY A 78 -16.74 -3.04 -14.06
C GLY A 78 -16.66 -4.55 -14.32
N SER A 79 -15.48 -5.10 -14.68
CA SER A 79 -15.26 -6.54 -14.83
C SER A 79 -14.77 -7.16 -13.52
N GLU A 80 -15.24 -8.38 -13.22
CA GLU A 80 -14.67 -9.24 -12.18
C GLU A 80 -13.62 -10.21 -12.71
N THR A 81 -13.51 -10.33 -14.04
CA THR A 81 -12.46 -11.09 -14.70
C THR A 81 -11.21 -10.22 -14.79
N SER A 82 -10.22 -10.48 -13.94
CA SER A 82 -8.97 -9.70 -13.82
C SER A 82 -7.78 -10.61 -13.55
N GLY A 83 -6.58 -10.16 -13.85
CA GLY A 83 -5.34 -10.89 -13.58
C GLY A 83 -4.25 -9.99 -13.00
N ILE A 84 -3.52 -10.50 -12.01
CA ILE A 84 -2.29 -9.92 -11.48
C ILE A 84 -1.12 -10.67 -12.10
N PHE A 85 -0.16 -9.92 -12.62
CA PHE A 85 1.02 -10.42 -13.31
C PHE A 85 2.29 -9.86 -12.64
N LEU A 86 3.44 -10.44 -12.95
CA LEU A 86 4.73 -10.04 -12.39
C LEU A 86 5.79 -9.89 -13.49
N VAL A 87 6.52 -8.79 -13.45
CA VAL A 87 7.78 -8.64 -14.21
C VAL A 87 8.94 -8.31 -13.27
N SER A 88 10.17 -8.56 -13.73
CA SER A 88 11.37 -8.13 -13.01
C SER A 88 12.42 -7.48 -13.89
N SER A 89 13.21 -6.57 -13.32
CA SER A 89 14.38 -5.95 -13.97
C SER A 89 15.49 -5.73 -12.93
N THR A 90 16.75 -5.81 -13.35
CA THR A 90 17.89 -5.50 -12.48
C THR A 90 18.13 -4.01 -12.30
N ASN A 91 17.52 -3.16 -13.14
CA ASN A 91 17.76 -1.71 -13.15
C ASN A 91 16.49 -0.85 -13.02
N GLY A 92 15.31 -1.48 -13.09
CA GLY A 92 14.02 -0.82 -12.92
C GLY A 92 13.59 0.07 -14.10
N LEU A 93 14.28 0.00 -15.23
CA LEU A 93 14.03 0.84 -16.41
C LEU A 93 13.83 0.01 -17.67
N THR A 94 14.67 -1.01 -17.89
CA THR A 94 14.72 -1.81 -19.11
C THR A 94 15.04 -3.28 -18.81
N GLY A 95 15.02 -4.13 -19.83
CA GLY A 95 15.41 -5.54 -19.70
C GLY A 95 14.43 -6.33 -18.83
N TRP A 96 13.15 -6.02 -18.95
CA TRP A 96 12.09 -6.66 -18.17
C TRP A 96 11.95 -8.14 -18.56
N LEU A 97 12.07 -9.01 -17.56
CA LEU A 97 11.71 -10.42 -17.63
C LEU A 97 10.26 -10.56 -17.16
N ASP A 98 9.41 -11.08 -18.03
CA ASP A 98 8.03 -11.41 -17.69
C ASP A 98 7.97 -12.76 -16.98
N HIS A 99 7.28 -12.80 -15.82
CA HIS A 99 7.02 -14.02 -15.05
C HIS A 99 5.58 -14.52 -15.21
N GLY A 100 4.75 -13.80 -15.97
CA GLY A 100 3.38 -14.20 -16.29
C GLY A 100 2.39 -14.00 -15.14
N LEU A 101 1.28 -14.72 -15.22
CA LEU A 101 0.15 -14.62 -14.29
C LEU A 101 0.51 -15.13 -12.90
N VAL A 102 0.26 -14.31 -11.87
CA VAL A 102 0.41 -14.65 -10.45
C VAL A 102 -0.91 -15.15 -9.88
N THR A 103 -2.01 -14.43 -10.13
CA THR A 103 -3.36 -14.81 -9.71
C THR A 103 -4.40 -14.16 -10.60
N SER A 104 -5.59 -14.75 -10.72
CA SER A 104 -6.72 -14.18 -11.46
C SER A 104 -8.04 -14.34 -10.73
N SER A 105 -9.04 -13.59 -11.16
CA SER A 105 -10.43 -13.67 -10.74
C SER A 105 -11.35 -13.85 -11.95
N THR A 106 -12.56 -14.35 -11.70
CA THR A 106 -13.64 -14.54 -12.69
C THR A 106 -14.97 -13.99 -12.14
N THR A 107 -16.01 -13.93 -12.95
CA THR A 107 -17.38 -13.52 -12.53
C THR A 107 -18.03 -14.40 -11.46
N SER A 108 -17.46 -15.57 -11.18
CA SER A 108 -17.92 -16.43 -10.08
C SER A 108 -17.10 -16.25 -8.80
N SER A 109 -16.09 -15.37 -8.81
CA SER A 109 -15.16 -15.18 -7.69
C SER A 109 -15.71 -14.24 -6.62
N GLY A 110 -16.57 -13.28 -6.98
CA GLY A 110 -17.09 -12.25 -6.07
C GLY A 110 -16.05 -11.20 -5.65
N TYR A 111 -14.91 -11.13 -6.34
CA TYR A 111 -13.81 -10.16 -6.14
C TYR A 111 -13.01 -9.94 -7.44
N ASN A 112 -12.18 -8.88 -7.45
CA ASN A 112 -11.28 -8.54 -8.55
C ASN A 112 -9.82 -8.67 -8.12
N ALA A 113 -8.98 -9.35 -8.89
CA ALA A 113 -7.54 -9.38 -8.71
C ALA A 113 -6.89 -8.14 -9.36
N ILE A 114 -6.99 -6.96 -8.74
CA ILE A 114 -6.54 -5.68 -9.33
C ILE A 114 -5.58 -4.84 -8.47
N ASP A 115 -5.32 -5.23 -7.21
CA ASP A 115 -4.42 -4.50 -6.31
C ASP A 115 -3.41 -5.47 -5.66
N PRO A 116 -2.20 -5.65 -6.22
CA PRO A 116 -1.18 -6.49 -5.62
C PRO A 116 -0.51 -5.79 -4.43
N THR A 117 -0.63 -6.37 -3.23
CA THR A 117 0.23 -6.06 -2.07
C THR A 117 0.57 -7.36 -1.34
N GLY A 118 1.77 -7.48 -0.78
CA GLY A 118 2.16 -8.63 0.03
C GLY A 118 1.56 -8.59 1.44
N GLY A 119 0.98 -9.72 1.89
CA GLY A 119 0.74 -10.07 3.30
C GLY A 119 -0.64 -9.72 3.88
N TYR A 120 -0.85 -8.45 4.25
CA TYR A 120 -2.07 -7.93 4.90
C TYR A 120 -2.23 -6.43 4.66
N TYR A 121 -3.47 -5.97 4.48
CA TYR A 121 -3.88 -4.56 4.57
C TYR A 121 -4.15 -4.21 6.04
N TYR A 122 -3.57 -3.10 6.54
CA TYR A 122 -3.81 -2.61 7.90
C TYR A 122 -4.69 -1.36 7.88
N LEU A 123 -5.71 -1.32 8.73
CA LEU A 123 -6.61 -0.19 8.93
C LEU A 123 -6.39 0.38 10.32
N PHE A 124 -5.88 1.61 10.38
CA PHE A 124 -5.64 2.36 11.61
C PHE A 124 -6.82 3.29 11.89
N THR A 125 -7.34 3.25 13.12
CA THR A 125 -8.53 3.99 13.55
C THR A 125 -8.29 4.64 14.90
N SER A 126 -8.94 5.78 15.13
CA SER A 126 -8.93 6.41 16.46
C SER A 126 -10.24 6.09 17.18
N PHE A 127 -10.14 5.62 18.42
CA PHE A 127 -11.27 5.24 19.27
C PHE A 127 -11.44 6.26 20.39
N ASP A 128 -12.65 6.32 20.96
CA ASP A 128 -13.02 7.12 22.14
C ASP A 128 -12.99 8.65 21.93
N ILE A 129 -12.89 9.43 23.02
CA ILE A 129 -13.18 10.86 23.05
C ILE A 129 -11.92 11.69 22.78
N CYS A 130 -12.00 12.53 21.75
CA CYS A 130 -10.99 13.54 21.45
C CYS A 130 -11.35 14.89 22.12
N CYS A 131 -10.41 15.82 22.01
CA CYS A 131 -10.71 17.25 22.02
C CYS A 131 -11.13 17.83 23.37
N ASP A 132 -10.80 17.13 24.47
CA ASP A 132 -11.10 17.52 25.85
C ASP A 132 -9.81 17.75 26.67
N GLY A 133 -8.77 18.28 26.01
CA GLY A 133 -7.46 18.49 26.62
C GLY A 133 -6.93 17.19 27.26
N THR A 134 -6.45 17.26 28.50
CA THR A 134 -5.93 16.11 29.25
C THR A 134 -7.00 15.09 29.65
N ALA A 135 -8.28 15.40 29.50
CA ALA A 135 -9.37 14.45 29.74
C ALA A 135 -9.72 13.59 28.50
N SER A 136 -9.09 13.85 27.36
CA SER A 136 -9.27 13.04 26.13
C SER A 136 -8.87 11.58 26.37
N THR A 137 -9.75 10.65 26.01
CA THR A 137 -9.52 9.19 26.08
C THR A 137 -9.14 8.59 24.73
N TYR A 138 -8.91 9.44 23.72
CA TYR A 138 -8.54 9.06 22.38
C TYR A 138 -7.38 8.06 22.34
N ASN A 139 -7.48 7.03 21.50
CA ASN A 139 -6.40 6.05 21.32
C ASN A 139 -6.37 5.54 19.88
N ILE A 140 -5.20 5.08 19.46
CA ILE A 140 -4.96 4.54 18.12
C ILE A 140 -5.06 3.02 18.18
N ARG A 141 -5.88 2.47 17.28
CA ARG A 141 -6.07 1.03 17.12
C ARG A 141 -5.83 0.60 15.69
N VAL A 142 -5.55 -0.68 15.52
CA VAL A 142 -5.33 -1.30 14.21
C VAL A 142 -6.15 -2.58 14.06
N THR A 143 -6.60 -2.82 12.83
CA THR A 143 -7.11 -4.11 12.37
C THR A 143 -6.43 -4.46 11.05
N ARG A 144 -6.44 -5.73 10.65
CA ARG A 144 -5.86 -6.17 9.37
C ARG A 144 -6.74 -7.14 8.61
N SER A 145 -6.53 -7.23 7.31
CA SER A 145 -7.23 -8.14 6.40
C SER A 145 -6.31 -8.57 5.27
N THR A 146 -6.44 -9.80 4.76
CA THR A 146 -5.76 -10.22 3.52
C THR A 146 -6.46 -9.67 2.26
N SER A 147 -7.64 -9.08 2.42
CA SER A 147 -8.42 -8.42 1.37
C SER A 147 -8.61 -6.95 1.69
N LEU A 148 -8.42 -6.07 0.70
CA LEU A 148 -8.65 -4.63 0.86
C LEU A 148 -10.07 -4.31 1.36
N LYS A 149 -11.07 -5.14 0.99
CA LYS A 149 -12.47 -4.98 1.40
C LYS A 149 -12.80 -5.57 2.77
N GLY A 150 -11.82 -6.18 3.45
CA GLY A 150 -12.05 -6.92 4.68
C GLY A 150 -12.49 -8.38 4.45
N PRO A 151 -12.97 -9.05 5.51
CA PRO A 151 -13.21 -8.50 6.84
C PRO A 151 -11.91 -8.13 7.56
N TYR A 152 -11.87 -6.94 8.14
CA TYR A 152 -10.78 -6.52 9.02
C TYR A 152 -11.03 -7.07 10.42
N VAL A 153 -10.02 -7.72 10.98
CA VAL A 153 -10.04 -8.24 12.35
C VAL A 153 -8.87 -7.69 13.13
N ASP A 154 -8.98 -7.63 14.45
CA ASP A 154 -7.86 -7.35 15.34
C ASP A 154 -7.00 -8.60 15.62
N GLU A 155 -5.99 -8.45 16.48
CA GLU A 155 -5.07 -9.54 16.86
C GLU A 155 -5.77 -10.71 17.56
N SER A 156 -6.89 -10.45 18.22
CA SER A 156 -7.72 -11.47 18.86
C SER A 156 -8.77 -12.07 17.89
N GLY A 157 -8.80 -11.61 16.64
CA GLY A 157 -9.74 -12.08 15.62
C GLY A 157 -11.12 -11.42 15.69
N VAL A 158 -11.32 -10.37 16.50
CA VAL A 158 -12.60 -9.66 16.59
C VAL A 158 -12.74 -8.74 15.38
N ALA A 159 -13.89 -8.82 14.72
CA ALA A 159 -14.17 -8.00 13.55
C ALA A 159 -14.22 -6.50 13.90
N ALA A 160 -13.63 -5.66 13.05
CA ALA A 160 -13.68 -4.20 13.20
C ALA A 160 -15.13 -3.68 13.32
N LEU A 161 -16.06 -4.26 12.53
CA LEU A 161 -17.49 -3.93 12.56
C LEU A 161 -18.21 -4.37 13.85
N SER A 162 -17.54 -5.15 14.70
CA SER A 162 -18.02 -5.59 16.01
C SER A 162 -17.23 -4.92 17.16
N GLY A 163 -16.50 -3.84 16.86
CA GLY A 163 -15.68 -3.11 17.85
C GLY A 163 -14.27 -3.64 18.01
N GLY A 164 -13.83 -4.56 17.14
CA GLY A 164 -12.45 -5.05 17.13
C GLY A 164 -11.44 -3.95 16.80
N GLY A 165 -10.30 -4.01 17.46
CA GLY A 165 -9.18 -3.09 17.25
C GLY A 165 -8.10 -3.36 18.27
N THR A 166 -6.91 -3.77 17.82
CA THR A 166 -5.73 -3.90 18.68
C THR A 166 -5.25 -2.49 18.99
N GLU A 167 -5.23 -2.10 20.27
CA GLU A 167 -4.67 -0.82 20.68
C GLU A 167 -3.15 -0.82 20.49
N ILE A 168 -2.65 0.19 19.78
CA ILE A 168 -1.21 0.36 19.52
C ILE A 168 -0.64 1.61 20.18
N LEU A 169 -1.49 2.59 20.51
CA LEU A 169 -1.08 3.78 21.25
C LEU A 169 -2.27 4.36 22.04
N GLY A 170 -2.20 4.27 23.37
CA GLY A 170 -3.14 4.91 24.29
C GLY A 170 -2.46 6.02 25.10
N THR A 171 -3.21 6.64 26.02
CA THR A 171 -2.66 7.63 26.95
C THR A 171 -1.54 7.02 27.80
N HIS A 172 -0.38 7.67 27.82
CA HIS A 172 0.76 7.30 28.64
C HIS A 172 1.57 8.54 28.99
N ASP A 173 2.17 8.56 30.19
CA ASP A 173 2.95 9.70 30.68
C ASP A 173 2.23 11.06 30.50
N TYR A 174 2.78 11.93 29.65
CA TYR A 174 2.23 13.24 29.31
C TYR A 174 1.52 13.27 27.95
N VAL A 175 1.38 12.13 27.28
CA VAL A 175 0.72 11.96 25.99
C VAL A 175 -0.74 11.59 26.27
N TYR A 176 -1.61 12.59 26.38
CA TYR A 176 -3.04 12.38 26.61
C TYR A 176 -3.81 12.28 25.30
N GLY A 177 -4.62 11.25 25.13
CA GLY A 177 -5.51 11.12 23.98
C GLY A 177 -4.82 11.12 22.60
N PRO A 178 -3.78 10.29 22.34
CA PRO A 178 -3.16 10.23 21.03
C PRO A 178 -4.12 9.71 19.95
N GLY A 179 -4.16 10.36 18.79
CA GLY A 179 -5.02 9.96 17.67
C GLY A 179 -4.88 10.86 16.45
N GLY A 180 -5.82 10.74 15.49
CA GLY A 180 -5.77 11.53 14.25
C GLY A 180 -4.59 11.16 13.34
N GLN A 181 -4.16 9.90 13.40
CA GLN A 181 -2.90 9.46 12.85
C GLN A 181 -2.85 9.36 11.32
N SER A 182 -1.64 9.51 10.79
CA SER A 182 -1.25 9.13 9.44
C SER A 182 0.02 8.27 9.47
N LEU A 183 0.21 7.50 8.40
CA LEU A 183 1.43 6.71 8.22
C LEU A 183 2.24 7.28 7.07
N LEU A 184 3.56 7.29 7.24
CA LEU A 184 4.52 7.63 6.21
C LEU A 184 5.55 6.50 6.11
N LEU A 185 5.83 6.05 4.90
CA LEU A 185 6.98 5.18 4.66
C LEU A 185 8.22 6.08 4.43
N ASP A 186 9.22 5.98 5.28
CA ASP A 186 10.50 6.68 5.14
C ASP A 186 11.65 5.67 5.13
N GLY A 187 12.14 5.33 3.93
CA GLY A 187 13.03 4.19 3.75
C GLY A 187 12.31 2.87 4.02
N ASP A 188 12.90 2.04 4.88
CA ASP A 188 12.31 0.77 5.33
C ASP A 188 11.50 0.94 6.63
N GLU A 189 11.43 2.16 7.16
CA GLU A 189 10.72 2.47 8.39
C GLU A 189 9.32 3.00 8.09
N VAL A 190 8.35 2.55 8.87
CA VAL A 190 7.00 3.12 8.85
C VAL A 190 6.87 4.09 10.01
N VAL A 191 6.69 5.36 9.69
CA VAL A 191 6.53 6.45 10.65
C VAL A 191 5.04 6.63 10.96
N LEU A 192 4.69 6.57 12.24
CA LEU A 192 3.38 6.96 12.77
C LEU A 192 3.43 8.44 13.15
N VAL A 193 2.60 9.25 12.49
CA VAL A 193 2.42 10.68 12.80
C VAL A 193 1.05 10.86 13.40
N TYR A 194 0.92 11.56 14.52
CA TYR A 194 -0.35 11.74 15.23
C TYR A 194 -0.37 13.05 16.01
N HIS A 195 -1.51 13.41 16.59
CA HIS A 195 -1.56 14.46 17.61
C HIS A 195 -1.99 13.90 18.95
N TYR A 196 -1.57 14.55 20.02
CA TYR A 196 -2.03 14.28 21.38
C TYR A 196 -2.31 15.60 22.10
N TYR A 197 -2.92 15.55 23.27
CA TYR A 197 -3.42 16.72 23.98
C TYR A 197 -2.55 17.07 25.18
N SER A 198 -2.45 18.36 25.42
CA SER A 198 -2.07 18.96 26.70
C SER A 198 -3.30 19.63 27.33
N ALA A 199 -3.12 20.33 28.46
CA ALA A 199 -4.21 21.07 29.10
C ALA A 199 -4.77 22.20 28.23
N THR A 200 -4.02 22.69 27.24
CA THR A 200 -4.36 23.91 26.50
C THR A 200 -4.26 23.80 24.98
N THR A 201 -3.64 22.75 24.43
CA THR A 201 -3.43 22.61 22.99
C THR A 201 -3.22 21.16 22.55
N SER A 202 -3.24 20.90 21.24
CA SER A 202 -2.77 19.65 20.63
C SER A 202 -1.30 19.77 20.20
N ILE A 203 -0.55 18.69 20.34
CA ILE A 203 0.88 18.60 20.09
C ILE A 203 1.14 17.46 19.09
N LEU A 204 2.10 17.67 18.20
CA LEU A 204 2.55 16.66 17.23
C LEU A 204 3.32 15.53 17.93
N GLY A 205 2.91 14.29 17.69
CA GLY A 205 3.64 13.08 18.03
C GLY A 205 4.16 12.38 16.77
N ILE A 206 5.37 11.83 16.85
CA ILE A 206 6.00 11.06 15.79
C ILE A 206 6.71 9.87 16.44
N ASN A 207 6.39 8.67 15.98
CA ASN A 207 7.05 7.44 16.38
C ASN A 207 7.32 6.55 15.17
N LEU A 208 8.13 5.52 15.37
CA LEU A 208 8.30 4.46 14.38
C LEU A 208 7.38 3.29 14.71
N LEU A 209 7.01 2.53 13.68
CA LEU A 209 6.26 1.29 13.79
C LEU A 209 7.13 0.10 13.40
N ASN A 210 7.16 -0.90 14.28
CA ASN A 210 7.78 -2.18 14.01
C ASN A 210 6.69 -3.22 13.72
N PHE A 211 6.81 -3.94 12.60
CA PHE A 211 5.86 -4.97 12.18
C PHE A 211 6.41 -6.40 12.34
N SER A 212 7.55 -6.60 13.01
CA SER A 212 8.24 -7.90 13.09
C SER A 212 7.42 -9.02 13.74
N THR A 213 6.40 -8.68 14.54
CA THR A 213 5.47 -9.63 15.17
C THR A 213 4.25 -9.95 14.30
N GLY A 214 4.09 -9.28 13.16
CA GLY A 214 2.88 -9.30 12.34
C GLY A 214 1.80 -8.29 12.77
N TRP A 215 2.01 -7.55 13.86
CA TRP A 215 1.18 -6.42 14.27
C TRP A 215 2.07 -5.20 14.53
N PRO A 216 1.64 -3.98 14.19
CA PRO A 216 2.44 -2.79 14.41
C PRO A 216 2.60 -2.53 15.91
N VAL A 217 3.86 -2.30 16.32
CA VAL A 217 4.24 -1.88 17.66
C VAL A 217 4.90 -0.51 17.57
N VAL A 218 4.43 0.45 18.35
CA VAL A 218 5.00 1.80 18.46
C VAL A 218 6.28 1.75 19.30
N TYR A 219 7.35 2.40 18.84
CA TYR A 219 8.61 2.56 19.59
C TYR A 219 9.26 3.93 19.38
#